data_AF-A0A0W0SQR3-F1
#
_entry.id   AF-A0A0W0SQR3-F1
#
_cell.length_a   1.000
_cell.length_b   1.000
_cell.length_c   1.000
_cell.angle_alpha   90.00
_cell.angle_beta   90.00
_cell.angle_gamma   90.00
#
_symmetry.space_group_name_H-M   'P 1'
#
loop_
_entity.id
_entity.type
_entity.pdbx_description
1 polymer ?
#
loop_
_entity_poly.entity_id
_entity_poly.type
_entity_poly.pdbx_seq_one_letter_code
_entity_poly.pdbx_strand_id
1 'polypeptide(L)'
;MQTRIGPNGRILVKVSTNEINEGSFEIPDDITAIDNSAFRELRDLQEITIPDNVLTIGEEAFQGCKNLKKVRLSNNLTSIGSSAFVSCGIEQIDIPDSVTMIDAFAFSDCRKLKSIQLPERLSFLGNYAFDRCENLTEVTFSEGLLSMGWSVFGYCTRLEKIHLPMGLTSIPHFAFLGCVALKEIDIPQGVSSIDSQAFKGCINLKQISIPESIVTIAADAFLNSGVETIFIDSSNEEERVRITNLLPNDLKDKVVMFSKSELLELLNEELRRIINAPEANPLYSLMPRLVQNDFPELPNELLVKINPFLNRNTDCYQKALAAIKKVPLPRIRAGEKGKRDYEDKIKKIVNDCIMNGEPSESDSYSFFLKALTATAAVGGLALGLAALLTVLVAGAIPLAATLTVAGAACLGVAAGTFFYHSGIAKEESIKVPCLNSL
;
A
#
# COMPACT_ATOMS: atom_id res chain seq x y z
N MET A 1 -48.13 4.14 7.35
CA MET A 1 -47.15 5.03 6.71
C MET A 1 -47.70 6.43 6.83
N GLN A 2 -46.91 7.39 7.28
CA GLN A 2 -47.28 8.81 7.28
C GLN A 2 -46.48 9.54 6.20
N THR A 3 -47.15 10.37 5.42
CA THR A 3 -46.52 11.18 4.37
C THR A 3 -47.04 12.61 4.41
N ARG A 4 -46.23 13.56 3.95
CA ARG A 4 -46.65 14.96 3.74
C ARG A 4 -46.23 15.45 2.35
N ILE A 5 -46.82 16.55 1.89
CA ILE A 5 -46.42 17.21 0.63
C ILE A 5 -45.37 18.26 0.98
N GLY A 6 -44.19 18.13 0.38
CA GLY A 6 -43.11 19.11 0.44
C GLY A 6 -42.96 19.88 -0.87
N PRO A 7 -42.01 20.83 -0.93
CA PRO A 7 -41.77 21.64 -2.12
C PRO A 7 -41.35 20.82 -3.35
N ASN A 8 -40.72 19.67 -3.14
CA ASN A 8 -40.17 18.82 -4.20
C ASN A 8 -40.93 17.49 -4.37
N GLY A 9 -42.15 17.36 -3.84
CA GLY A 9 -42.96 16.14 -3.94
C GLY A 9 -43.35 15.54 -2.60
N ARG A 10 -43.69 14.25 -2.58
CA ARG A 10 -44.21 13.56 -1.39
C ARG A 10 -43.04 13.14 -0.49
N ILE A 11 -43.13 13.45 0.79
CA ILE A 11 -42.11 13.14 1.80
C ILE A 11 -42.62 12.01 2.68
N LEU A 12 -41.80 10.99 2.89
CA LEU A 12 -42.07 9.89 3.84
C LEU A 12 -41.71 10.34 5.26
N VAL A 13 -42.72 10.50 6.11
CA VAL A 13 -42.58 11.08 7.46
C VAL A 13 -42.35 10.02 8.53
N LYS A 14 -43.06 8.89 8.44
CA LYS A 14 -43.00 7.85 9.47
C LYS A 14 -43.44 6.48 8.95
N VAL A 15 -42.69 5.47 9.34
CA VAL A 15 -43.03 4.05 9.19
C VAL A 15 -43.12 3.44 10.59
N SER A 16 -44.17 2.66 10.83
CA SER A 16 -44.39 1.96 12.10
C SER A 16 -43.87 0.52 12.02
N THR A 17 -43.52 -0.09 13.15
CA THR A 17 -42.97 -1.46 13.20
C THR A 17 -43.88 -2.51 12.58
N ASN A 18 -45.20 -2.34 12.68
CA ASN A 18 -46.19 -3.24 12.09
C ASN A 18 -46.29 -3.14 10.55
N GLU A 19 -45.59 -2.20 9.94
CA GLU A 19 -45.53 -2.03 8.48
C GLU A 19 -44.33 -2.75 7.87
N ILE A 20 -43.40 -3.24 8.69
CA ILE A 20 -42.26 -4.03 8.24
C ILE A 20 -42.75 -5.46 7.95
N ASN A 21 -42.59 -5.89 6.70
CA ASN A 21 -42.98 -7.22 6.26
C ASN A 21 -41.73 -8.05 5.96
N GLU A 22 -41.56 -9.20 6.63
CA GLU A 22 -40.40 -10.09 6.46
C GLU A 22 -39.03 -9.39 6.55
N GLY A 23 -38.97 -8.28 7.29
CA GLY A 23 -37.75 -7.48 7.45
C GLY A 23 -37.48 -6.45 6.36
N SER A 24 -38.45 -6.14 5.49
CA SER A 24 -38.34 -5.09 4.49
C SER A 24 -39.53 -4.11 4.53
N PHE A 25 -39.36 -2.98 3.85
CA PHE A 25 -40.41 -2.00 3.61
C PHE A 25 -40.28 -1.46 2.18
N GLU A 26 -41.35 -1.53 1.41
CA GLU A 26 -41.40 -0.98 0.05
C GLU A 26 -41.77 0.51 0.11
N ILE A 27 -40.82 1.37 -0.27
CA ILE A 27 -41.07 2.81 -0.38
C ILE A 27 -41.78 3.08 -1.72
N PRO A 28 -42.94 3.76 -1.73
CA PRO A 28 -43.62 4.10 -2.97
C PRO A 28 -42.81 5.02 -3.90
N ASP A 29 -42.92 4.79 -5.22
CA ASP A 29 -42.21 5.56 -6.28
C ASP A 29 -42.67 7.02 -6.44
N ASP A 30 -43.58 7.52 -5.60
CA ASP A 30 -43.96 8.94 -5.53
C ASP A 30 -43.22 9.71 -4.41
N ILE A 31 -42.43 9.02 -3.57
CA ILE A 31 -41.68 9.60 -2.45
C ILE A 31 -40.37 10.25 -2.92
N THR A 32 -40.24 11.56 -2.75
CA THR A 32 -39.05 12.32 -3.18
C THR A 32 -38.05 12.64 -2.06
N ALA A 33 -38.42 12.40 -0.81
CA ALA A 33 -37.54 12.56 0.35
C ALA A 33 -37.96 11.65 1.52
N ILE A 34 -36.98 11.25 2.33
CA ILE A 34 -37.19 10.58 3.62
C ILE A 34 -37.01 11.64 4.71
N ASP A 35 -38.06 11.88 5.48
CA ASP A 35 -38.05 12.89 6.54
C ASP A 35 -37.21 12.45 7.74
N ASN A 36 -37.04 13.40 8.66
CA ASN A 36 -36.35 13.15 9.91
C ASN A 36 -37.01 12.00 10.69
N SER A 37 -36.18 11.09 11.21
CA SER A 37 -36.57 9.94 12.02
C SER A 37 -37.60 8.98 11.40
N ALA A 38 -37.79 8.99 10.07
CA ALA A 38 -38.89 8.26 9.41
C ALA A 38 -38.90 6.74 9.67
N PHE A 39 -37.73 6.12 9.81
CA PHE A 39 -37.51 4.70 10.12
C PHE A 39 -36.78 4.48 11.47
N ARG A 40 -36.74 5.49 12.33
CA ARG A 40 -35.97 5.44 13.59
C ARG A 40 -36.39 4.27 14.48
N GLU A 41 -35.40 3.54 14.98
CA GLU A 41 -35.53 2.38 15.88
C GLU A 41 -36.40 1.23 15.32
N LEU A 42 -36.52 1.11 13.98
CA LEU A 42 -37.18 -0.05 13.37
C LEU A 42 -36.26 -1.28 13.39
N ARG A 43 -36.23 -1.95 14.54
CA ARG A 43 -35.33 -3.08 14.80
C ARG A 43 -35.60 -4.33 13.97
N ASP A 44 -36.79 -4.46 13.40
CA ASP A 44 -37.14 -5.57 12.52
C ASP A 44 -36.72 -5.34 11.07
N LEU A 45 -36.39 -4.09 10.68
CA LEU A 45 -35.93 -3.76 9.33
C LEU A 45 -34.53 -4.35 9.09
N GLN A 46 -34.42 -5.18 8.05
CA GLN A 46 -33.20 -5.88 7.64
C GLN A 46 -32.65 -5.39 6.31
N GLU A 47 -33.52 -5.01 5.39
CA GLU A 47 -33.14 -4.45 4.10
C GLU A 47 -34.11 -3.36 3.63
N ILE A 48 -33.58 -2.39 2.91
CA ILE A 48 -34.39 -1.33 2.30
C ILE A 48 -33.83 -0.92 0.94
N THR A 49 -34.75 -0.67 0.01
CA THR A 49 -34.44 -0.07 -1.30
C THR A 49 -35.04 1.31 -1.35
N ILE A 50 -34.17 2.33 -1.49
CA ILE A 50 -34.55 3.72 -1.63
C ILE A 50 -34.72 4.02 -3.12
N PRO A 51 -35.94 4.35 -3.60
CA PRO A 51 -36.20 4.56 -5.03
C PRO A 51 -35.49 5.82 -5.56
N ASP A 52 -35.16 5.81 -6.86
CA ASP A 52 -34.31 6.82 -7.52
C ASP A 52 -34.91 8.25 -7.57
N ASN A 53 -36.19 8.39 -7.22
CA ASN A 53 -36.87 9.67 -7.06
C ASN A 53 -36.54 10.35 -5.71
N VAL A 54 -35.99 9.61 -4.74
CA VAL A 54 -35.58 10.15 -3.43
C VAL A 54 -34.28 10.93 -3.58
N LEU A 55 -34.33 12.22 -3.24
CA LEU A 55 -33.18 13.13 -3.38
C LEU A 55 -32.43 13.35 -2.06
N THR A 56 -33.07 13.14 -0.91
CA THR A 56 -32.52 13.45 0.42
C THR A 56 -32.96 12.45 1.48
N ILE A 57 -32.04 12.10 2.38
CA ILE A 57 -32.32 11.36 3.63
C ILE A 57 -32.16 12.31 4.82
N GLY A 58 -33.22 12.46 5.60
CA GLY A 58 -33.28 13.38 6.74
C GLY A 58 -32.47 12.93 7.96
N GLU A 59 -32.46 13.81 8.96
CA GLU A 59 -31.78 13.59 10.24
C GLU A 59 -32.37 12.38 10.99
N GLU A 60 -31.50 11.53 11.56
CA GLU A 60 -31.88 10.32 12.30
C GLU A 60 -32.79 9.33 11.53
N ALA A 61 -32.91 9.45 10.21
CA ALA A 61 -33.92 8.74 9.41
C ALA A 61 -33.96 7.23 9.67
N PHE A 62 -32.81 6.58 9.82
CA PHE A 62 -32.65 5.15 10.11
C PHE A 62 -31.95 4.88 11.44
N GLN A 63 -31.78 5.88 12.31
CA GLN A 63 -31.05 5.73 13.57
C GLN A 63 -31.59 4.52 14.37
N GLY A 64 -30.69 3.66 14.84
CA GLY A 64 -31.02 2.52 15.69
C GLY A 64 -31.63 1.32 14.95
N CYS A 65 -31.64 1.29 13.61
CA CYS A 65 -32.02 0.11 12.82
C CYS A 65 -30.93 -0.98 12.88
N LYS A 66 -30.77 -1.61 14.05
CA LYS A 66 -29.65 -2.52 14.36
C LYS A 66 -29.56 -3.77 13.48
N ASN A 67 -30.66 -4.17 12.84
CA ASN A 67 -30.71 -5.31 11.94
C ASN A 67 -30.64 -4.93 10.46
N LEU A 68 -30.64 -3.63 10.12
CA LEU A 68 -30.57 -3.14 8.75
C LEU A 68 -29.17 -3.41 8.19
N LYS A 69 -29.04 -4.46 7.38
CA LYS A 69 -27.77 -4.94 6.80
C LYS A 69 -27.55 -4.42 5.39
N LYS A 70 -28.63 -4.36 4.59
CA LYS A 70 -28.58 -4.00 3.17
C LYS A 70 -29.36 -2.72 2.92
N VAL A 71 -28.68 -1.71 2.40
CA VAL A 71 -29.30 -0.44 2.01
C VAL A 71 -28.94 -0.20 0.55
N ARG A 72 -29.95 -0.14 -0.32
CA ARG A 72 -29.76 0.38 -1.69
C ARG A 72 -30.19 1.83 -1.69
N LEU A 73 -29.25 2.74 -1.87
CA LEU A 73 -29.51 4.17 -1.97
C LEU A 73 -29.99 4.55 -3.38
N SER A 74 -30.73 5.65 -3.47
CA SER A 74 -31.13 6.27 -4.74
C SER A 74 -29.91 6.76 -5.51
N ASN A 75 -29.83 6.48 -6.82
CA ASN A 75 -28.77 6.98 -7.69
C ASN A 75 -28.75 8.52 -7.83
N ASN A 76 -29.84 9.20 -7.44
CA ASN A 76 -29.98 10.65 -7.48
C ASN A 76 -29.88 11.28 -6.08
N LEU A 77 -29.46 10.52 -5.07
CA LEU A 77 -29.34 11.01 -3.69
C LEU A 77 -28.28 12.11 -3.62
N THR A 78 -28.63 13.26 -3.05
CA THR A 78 -27.73 14.43 -2.97
C THR A 78 -27.12 14.62 -1.59
N SER A 79 -27.83 14.21 -0.53
CA SER A 79 -27.39 14.39 0.85
C SER A 79 -27.86 13.27 1.79
N ILE A 80 -27.00 12.97 2.77
CA ILE A 80 -27.27 12.08 3.90
C ILE A 80 -27.21 12.93 5.17
N GLY A 81 -28.35 13.09 5.83
CA GLY A 81 -28.52 13.97 6.99
C GLY A 81 -27.81 13.50 8.26
N SER A 82 -27.75 14.40 9.24
CA SER A 82 -27.12 14.15 10.53
C SER A 82 -27.68 12.88 11.19
N SER A 83 -26.80 12.05 11.72
CA SER A 83 -27.17 10.80 12.40
C SER A 83 -28.03 9.81 11.60
N ALA A 84 -28.14 9.96 10.26
CA ALA A 84 -29.12 9.22 9.46
C ALA A 84 -29.06 7.70 9.64
N PHE A 85 -27.87 7.11 9.76
CA PHE A 85 -27.66 5.67 9.92
C PHE A 85 -26.96 5.32 11.25
N VAL A 86 -27.06 6.16 12.28
CA VAL A 86 -26.39 5.89 13.57
C VAL A 86 -26.82 4.55 14.15
N SER A 87 -25.86 3.76 14.63
CA SER A 87 -26.08 2.44 15.23
C SER A 87 -26.84 1.45 14.33
N CYS A 88 -26.70 1.57 13.01
CA CYS A 88 -27.26 0.60 12.06
C CYS A 88 -26.42 -0.67 11.92
N GLY A 89 -27.06 -1.76 11.50
CA GLY A 89 -26.42 -3.07 11.27
C GLY A 89 -25.69 -3.22 9.93
N ILE A 90 -25.37 -2.11 9.26
CA ILE A 90 -24.89 -2.08 7.87
C ILE A 90 -23.51 -2.71 7.79
N GLU A 91 -23.33 -3.65 6.86
CA GLU A 91 -22.04 -4.31 6.61
C GLU A 91 -21.27 -3.68 5.44
N GLN A 92 -22.00 -3.23 4.44
CA GLN A 92 -21.52 -2.50 3.26
C GLN A 92 -22.63 -1.53 2.83
N ILE A 93 -22.23 -0.36 2.35
CA ILE A 93 -23.13 0.59 1.70
C ILE A 93 -22.40 1.25 0.53
N ASP A 94 -23.06 1.27 -0.62
CA ASP A 94 -22.55 1.95 -1.80
C ASP A 94 -23.17 3.35 -1.81
N ILE A 95 -22.34 4.38 -1.60
CA ILE A 95 -22.78 5.78 -1.60
C ILE A 95 -22.68 6.30 -3.04
N PRO A 96 -23.78 6.79 -3.62
CA PRO A 96 -23.80 7.20 -5.03
C PRO A 96 -23.02 8.50 -5.26
N ASP A 97 -22.40 8.63 -6.44
CA ASP A 97 -21.54 9.77 -6.82
C ASP A 97 -22.26 11.13 -6.83
N SER A 98 -23.59 11.13 -6.84
CA SER A 98 -24.42 12.33 -6.71
C SER A 98 -24.39 12.95 -5.32
N VAL A 99 -23.96 12.21 -4.28
CA VAL A 99 -23.90 12.71 -2.91
C VAL A 99 -22.75 13.69 -2.77
N THR A 100 -23.07 14.92 -2.36
CA THR A 100 -22.09 15.98 -2.14
C THR A 100 -21.80 16.21 -0.65
N MET A 101 -22.62 15.64 0.24
CA MET A 101 -22.54 15.88 1.68
C MET A 101 -22.95 14.65 2.49
N ILE A 102 -22.07 14.25 3.42
CA ILE A 102 -22.33 13.28 4.49
C ILE A 102 -22.20 14.04 5.80
N ASP A 103 -23.31 14.25 6.49
CA ASP A 103 -23.37 15.16 7.63
C ASP A 103 -22.89 14.50 8.95
N ALA A 104 -22.91 15.27 10.04
CA ALA A 104 -22.40 14.83 11.33
C ALA A 104 -23.05 13.52 11.81
N PHE A 105 -22.25 12.61 12.36
CA PHE A 105 -22.67 11.31 12.88
C PHE A 105 -23.36 10.38 11.86
N ALA A 106 -23.42 10.71 10.56
CA ALA A 106 -24.27 10.00 9.59
C ALA A 106 -24.17 8.47 9.65
N PHE A 107 -22.97 7.91 9.85
CA PHE A 107 -22.71 6.47 10.01
C PHE A 107 -22.05 6.12 11.35
N SER A 108 -22.17 6.96 12.37
CA SER A 108 -21.55 6.69 13.68
C SER A 108 -22.13 5.41 14.30
N ASP A 109 -21.29 4.63 14.98
CA ASP A 109 -21.66 3.38 15.64
C ASP A 109 -22.21 2.29 14.68
N CYS A 110 -21.97 2.42 13.37
CA CYS A 110 -22.16 1.35 12.38
C CYS A 110 -21.08 0.27 12.53
N ARG A 111 -21.06 -0.41 13.68
CA ARG A 111 -19.99 -1.33 14.09
C ARG A 111 -19.76 -2.52 13.17
N LYS A 112 -20.68 -2.81 12.25
CA LYS A 112 -20.57 -3.92 11.29
C LYS A 112 -19.99 -3.49 9.94
N LEU A 113 -19.88 -2.18 9.67
CA LEU A 113 -19.37 -1.65 8.41
C LEU A 113 -17.90 -2.06 8.24
N LYS A 114 -17.57 -2.73 7.14
CA LYS A 114 -16.22 -3.26 6.88
C LYS A 114 -15.40 -2.36 5.96
N SER A 115 -16.04 -1.79 4.96
CA SER A 115 -15.43 -0.89 3.99
C SER A 115 -16.39 0.22 3.60
N ILE A 116 -15.84 1.35 3.17
CA ILE A 116 -16.61 2.46 2.61
C ILE A 116 -15.85 3.08 1.43
N GLN A 117 -16.57 3.31 0.34
CA GLN A 117 -16.10 4.13 -0.78
C GLN A 117 -16.83 5.47 -0.72
N LEU A 118 -16.07 6.56 -0.62
CA LEU A 118 -16.61 7.91 -0.60
C LEU A 118 -16.82 8.41 -2.04
N PRO A 119 -17.94 9.11 -2.32
CA PRO A 119 -18.30 9.51 -3.67
C PRO A 119 -17.40 10.63 -4.22
N GLU A 120 -17.24 10.66 -5.55
CA GLU A 120 -16.32 11.58 -6.25
C GLU A 120 -16.61 13.07 -6.00
N ARG A 121 -17.88 13.42 -5.79
CA ARG A 121 -18.33 14.82 -5.60
C ARG A 121 -18.38 15.25 -4.13
N LEU A 122 -17.94 14.39 -3.20
CA LEU A 122 -17.93 14.69 -1.77
C LEU A 122 -16.85 15.72 -1.45
N SER A 123 -17.24 16.90 -0.97
CA SER A 123 -16.31 17.96 -0.58
C SER A 123 -16.06 18.03 0.93
N PHE A 124 -16.98 17.46 1.73
CA PHE A 124 -16.97 17.55 3.18
C PHE A 124 -17.52 16.29 3.88
N LEU A 125 -16.84 15.87 4.95
CA LEU A 125 -17.32 14.88 5.91
C LEU A 125 -17.65 15.56 7.24
N GLY A 126 -18.88 15.37 7.74
CA GLY A 126 -19.33 15.90 9.02
C GLY A 126 -18.62 15.30 10.23
N ASN A 127 -18.73 16.00 11.37
CA ASN A 127 -18.15 15.55 12.64
C ASN A 127 -18.66 14.15 13.01
N TYR A 128 -17.78 13.26 13.44
CA TYR A 128 -18.10 11.90 13.87
C TYR A 128 -18.76 11.02 12.80
N ALA A 129 -18.67 11.38 11.51
CA ALA A 129 -19.40 10.70 10.44
C ALA A 129 -19.24 9.17 10.42
N PHE A 130 -18.04 8.65 10.74
CA PHE A 130 -17.77 7.21 10.86
C PHE A 130 -17.21 6.83 12.25
N ASP A 131 -17.46 7.64 13.28
CA ASP A 131 -16.99 7.36 14.65
C ASP A 131 -17.56 6.02 15.15
N ARG A 132 -16.73 5.18 15.78
CA ARG A 132 -17.07 3.84 16.30
C ARG A 132 -17.53 2.84 15.23
N CYS A 133 -17.10 3.01 13.98
CA CYS A 133 -17.17 1.93 12.99
C CYS A 133 -16.07 0.89 13.29
N GLU A 134 -16.23 0.14 14.40
CA GLU A 134 -15.20 -0.73 14.99
C GLU A 134 -14.65 -1.81 14.03
N ASN A 135 -15.43 -2.23 13.02
CA ASN A 135 -15.03 -3.20 11.99
C ASN A 135 -14.54 -2.59 10.68
N LEU A 136 -14.47 -1.26 10.56
CA LEU A 136 -14.00 -0.60 9.35
C LEU A 136 -12.51 -0.86 9.15
N THR A 137 -12.16 -1.54 8.07
CA THR A 137 -10.78 -1.89 7.71
C THR A 137 -10.27 -1.11 6.50
N GLU A 138 -11.17 -0.63 5.64
CA GLU A 138 -10.82 0.02 4.38
C GLU A 138 -11.70 1.25 4.14
N VAL A 139 -11.05 2.35 3.76
CA VAL A 139 -11.69 3.61 3.37
C VAL A 139 -11.05 4.05 2.06
N THR A 140 -11.87 4.22 1.03
CA THR A 140 -11.43 4.82 -0.23
C THR A 140 -11.99 6.22 -0.32
N PHE A 141 -11.10 7.19 -0.49
CA PHE A 141 -11.45 8.60 -0.65
C PHE A 141 -11.55 8.96 -2.13
N SER A 142 -12.35 9.97 -2.42
CA SER A 142 -12.29 10.69 -3.68
C SER A 142 -11.24 11.80 -3.62
N GLU A 143 -10.70 12.16 -4.78
CA GLU A 143 -9.72 13.25 -4.92
C GLU A 143 -10.35 14.63 -4.58
N GLY A 144 -11.68 14.74 -4.63
CA GLY A 144 -12.43 15.98 -4.36
C GLY A 144 -12.58 16.35 -2.89
N LEU A 145 -12.20 15.47 -1.95
CA LEU A 145 -12.41 15.73 -0.52
C LEU A 145 -11.39 16.76 0.02
N LEU A 146 -11.88 17.94 0.40
CA LEU A 146 -11.04 19.06 0.86
C LEU A 146 -10.93 19.14 2.39
N SER A 147 -11.96 18.68 3.10
CA SER A 147 -12.05 18.87 4.55
C SER A 147 -12.85 17.77 5.26
N MET A 148 -12.49 17.54 6.51
CA MET A 148 -13.10 16.55 7.40
C MET A 148 -13.44 17.21 8.74
N GLY A 149 -14.56 16.81 9.32
CA GLY A 149 -14.97 17.19 10.66
C GLY A 149 -14.15 16.51 11.76
N TRP A 150 -14.52 16.76 13.01
CA TRP A 150 -13.86 16.17 14.17
C TRP A 150 -14.19 14.70 14.31
N SER A 151 -13.24 13.88 14.77
CA SER A 151 -13.43 12.46 15.09
C SER A 151 -14.07 11.63 13.97
N VAL A 152 -13.86 11.99 12.70
CA VAL A 152 -14.51 11.31 11.56
C VAL A 152 -14.29 9.80 11.58
N PHE A 153 -13.08 9.34 11.91
CA PHE A 153 -12.73 7.93 12.05
C PHE A 153 -12.33 7.57 13.49
N GLY A 154 -12.87 8.29 14.49
CA GLY A 154 -12.62 7.97 15.90
C GLY A 154 -13.11 6.56 16.23
N TYR A 155 -12.33 5.83 17.03
CA TYR A 155 -12.58 4.47 17.49
C TYR A 155 -12.85 3.45 16.37
N CYS A 156 -12.33 3.67 15.15
CA CYS A 156 -12.27 2.67 14.09
C CYS A 156 -11.17 1.65 14.41
N THR A 157 -11.41 0.78 15.39
CA THR A 157 -10.39 -0.06 16.04
C THR A 157 -9.71 -1.10 15.14
N ARG A 158 -10.29 -1.42 13.97
CA ARG A 158 -9.73 -2.38 12.99
C ARG A 158 -9.15 -1.71 11.75
N LEU A 159 -9.11 -0.39 11.69
CA LEU A 159 -8.52 0.36 10.58
C LEU A 159 -6.99 0.24 10.64
N GLU A 160 -6.41 -0.64 9.83
CA GLU A 160 -4.96 -0.91 9.84
C GLU A 160 -4.14 0.09 9.00
N LYS A 161 -4.74 0.57 7.91
CA LYS A 161 -4.13 1.48 6.95
C LYS A 161 -5.18 2.41 6.38
N ILE A 162 -4.79 3.66 6.13
CA ILE A 162 -5.63 4.64 5.47
C ILE A 162 -4.77 5.52 4.55
N HIS A 163 -5.21 5.72 3.31
CA HIS A 163 -4.58 6.65 2.38
C HIS A 163 -5.40 7.93 2.38
N LEU A 164 -4.83 9.01 2.90
CA LEU A 164 -5.51 10.30 2.98
C LEU A 164 -5.49 11.00 1.62
N PRO A 165 -6.57 11.69 1.21
CA PRO A 165 -6.62 12.39 -0.08
C PRO A 165 -5.70 13.61 -0.10
N MET A 166 -5.09 13.86 -1.26
CA MET A 166 -4.12 14.95 -1.46
C MET A 166 -4.71 16.36 -1.29
N GLY A 167 -6.03 16.50 -1.38
CA GLY A 167 -6.75 17.78 -1.20
C GLY A 167 -6.89 18.24 0.25
N LEU A 168 -6.50 17.44 1.25
CA LEU A 168 -6.67 17.77 2.66
C LEU A 168 -5.77 18.93 3.11
N THR A 169 -6.37 19.83 3.89
CA THR A 169 -5.68 21.03 4.43
C THR A 169 -5.28 20.89 5.90
N SER A 170 -5.94 20.00 6.66
CA SER A 170 -5.63 19.70 8.06
C SER A 170 -6.01 18.27 8.43
N ILE A 171 -5.39 17.75 9.50
CA ILE A 171 -5.88 16.57 10.22
C ILE A 171 -6.64 17.05 11.45
N PRO A 172 -7.98 16.93 11.48
CA PRO A 172 -8.81 17.58 12.49
C PRO A 172 -8.72 16.89 13.87
N HIS A 173 -9.28 17.58 14.87
CA HIS A 173 -9.39 17.08 16.24
C HIS A 173 -9.93 15.66 16.30
N PHE A 174 -9.26 14.79 17.04
CA PHE A 174 -9.66 13.39 17.26
C PHE A 174 -9.83 12.52 16.00
N ALA A 175 -9.38 12.96 14.81
CA ALA A 175 -9.69 12.31 13.53
C ALA A 175 -9.55 10.78 13.53
N PHE A 176 -8.49 10.26 14.18
CA PHE A 176 -8.17 8.84 14.33
C PHE A 176 -8.04 8.43 15.81
N LEU A 177 -8.74 9.11 16.72
CA LEU A 177 -8.71 8.83 18.16
C LEU A 177 -9.01 7.34 18.41
N GLY A 178 -8.09 6.61 19.06
CA GLY A 178 -8.32 5.21 19.42
C GLY A 178 -8.35 4.23 18.24
N CYS A 179 -7.80 4.60 17.08
CA CYS A 179 -7.53 3.66 15.98
C CYS A 179 -6.38 2.73 16.35
N VAL A 180 -6.65 1.75 17.22
CA VAL A 180 -5.63 0.88 17.82
C VAL A 180 -4.93 -0.04 16.83
N ALA A 181 -5.54 -0.34 15.68
CA ALA A 181 -4.93 -1.21 14.66
C ALA A 181 -4.07 -0.44 13.63
N LEU A 182 -4.17 0.89 13.57
CA LEU A 182 -3.46 1.71 12.60
C LEU A 182 -1.95 1.56 12.81
N LYS A 183 -1.21 1.14 11.77
CA LYS A 183 0.24 0.82 11.86
C LYS A 183 1.13 1.92 11.31
N GLU A 184 0.71 2.53 10.22
CA GLU A 184 1.43 3.57 9.50
C GLU A 184 0.44 4.62 9.00
N ILE A 185 0.90 5.86 8.87
CA ILE A 185 0.15 6.89 8.17
C ILE A 185 1.08 7.85 7.43
N ASP A 186 0.74 8.11 6.17
CA ASP A 186 1.37 9.13 5.34
C ASP A 186 0.45 10.37 5.35
N ILE A 187 0.94 11.48 5.90
CA ILE A 187 0.21 12.75 5.89
C ILE A 187 0.45 13.42 4.53
N PRO A 188 -0.61 13.74 3.74
CA PRO A 188 -0.43 14.18 2.36
C PRO A 188 0.09 15.62 2.29
N GLN A 189 0.82 15.91 1.20
CA GLN A 189 1.24 17.27 0.88
C GLN A 189 0.02 18.18 0.77
N GLY A 190 0.08 19.36 1.39
CA GLY A 190 -1.04 20.32 1.47
C GLY A 190 -1.63 20.41 2.87
N VAL A 191 -1.46 19.38 3.70
CA VAL A 191 -1.83 19.44 5.11
C VAL A 191 -0.92 20.42 5.84
N SER A 192 -1.53 21.39 6.50
CA SER A 192 -0.84 22.48 7.21
C SER A 192 -0.87 22.34 8.74
N SER A 193 -1.86 21.61 9.29
CA SER A 193 -1.99 21.37 10.72
C SER A 193 -2.35 19.93 11.08
N ILE A 194 -1.83 19.46 12.21
CA ILE A 194 -2.30 18.26 12.91
C ILE A 194 -2.86 18.69 14.26
N ASP A 195 -4.17 18.56 14.41
CA ASP A 195 -4.89 19.14 15.54
C ASP A 195 -4.87 18.23 16.79
N SER A 196 -5.41 18.77 17.89
CA SER A 196 -5.37 18.13 19.21
C SER A 196 -5.97 16.73 19.19
N GLN A 197 -5.22 15.77 19.74
CA GLN A 197 -5.58 14.36 19.90
C GLN A 197 -5.93 13.63 18.60
N ALA A 198 -5.53 14.13 17.43
CA ALA A 198 -5.78 13.52 16.13
C ALA A 198 -5.43 12.02 16.06
N PHE A 199 -4.35 11.60 16.70
CA PHE A 199 -3.85 10.22 16.76
C PHE A 199 -3.74 9.69 18.19
N LYS A 200 -4.51 10.25 19.13
CA LYS A 200 -4.46 9.83 20.52
C LYS A 200 -4.88 8.37 20.65
N GLY A 201 -4.13 7.56 21.39
CA GLY A 201 -4.47 6.16 21.63
C GLY A 201 -4.25 5.22 20.42
N CYS A 202 -3.61 5.69 19.34
CA CYS A 202 -3.16 4.83 18.24
C CYS A 202 -1.94 4.00 18.68
N ILE A 203 -2.14 3.02 19.56
CA ILE A 203 -1.06 2.29 20.25
C ILE A 203 -0.18 1.44 19.34
N ASN A 204 -0.65 1.06 18.15
CA ASN A 204 0.14 0.32 17.16
C ASN A 204 0.67 1.19 16.01
N LEU A 205 0.43 2.51 16.02
CA LEU A 205 0.93 3.42 15.00
C LEU A 205 2.44 3.55 15.16
N LYS A 206 3.23 2.79 14.40
CA LYS A 206 4.69 2.74 14.50
C LYS A 206 5.38 3.79 13.66
N GLN A 207 4.82 4.11 12.50
CA GLN A 207 5.43 4.99 11.52
C GLN A 207 4.51 6.13 11.12
N ILE A 208 5.07 7.34 10.99
CA ILE A 208 4.39 8.49 10.41
C ILE A 208 5.32 9.17 9.40
N SER A 209 4.76 9.56 8.25
CA SER A 209 5.42 10.46 7.29
C SER A 209 4.75 11.83 7.35
N ILE A 210 5.54 12.89 7.56
CA ILE A 210 5.07 14.27 7.74
C ILE A 210 5.58 15.13 6.58
N PRO A 211 4.71 15.84 5.83
CA PRO A 211 5.11 16.63 4.68
C PRO A 211 5.71 17.97 5.09
N GLU A 212 6.42 18.60 4.14
CA GLU A 212 7.01 19.93 4.33
C GLU A 212 5.99 21.06 4.54
N SER A 213 4.73 20.84 4.14
CA SER A 213 3.63 21.81 4.27
C SER A 213 3.17 22.04 5.71
N ILE A 214 3.58 21.20 6.67
CA ILE A 214 3.17 21.32 8.07
C ILE A 214 3.73 22.59 8.71
N VAL A 215 2.81 23.35 9.29
CA VAL A 215 3.07 24.59 10.04
C VAL A 215 2.82 24.39 11.53
N THR A 216 1.81 23.59 11.91
CA THR A 216 1.45 23.36 13.31
C THR A 216 1.17 21.89 13.63
N ILE A 217 1.61 21.45 14.81
CA ILE A 217 1.28 20.15 15.38
C ILE A 217 0.86 20.41 16.83
N ALA A 218 -0.34 19.99 17.21
CA ALA A 218 -0.81 20.12 18.58
C ALA A 218 0.03 19.25 19.54
N ALA A 219 0.31 19.77 20.73
CA ALA A 219 1.18 19.11 21.71
C ALA A 219 0.69 17.72 22.15
N ASP A 220 -0.62 17.48 22.07
CA ASP A 220 -1.27 16.21 22.43
C ASP A 220 -1.79 15.43 21.21
N ALA A 221 -1.42 15.82 19.98
CA ALA A 221 -1.82 15.14 18.74
C ALA A 221 -1.56 13.63 18.77
N PHE A 222 -0.45 13.22 19.40
CA PHE A 222 0.04 11.85 19.45
C PHE A 222 0.00 11.25 20.88
N LEU A 223 -0.82 11.80 21.78
CA LEU A 223 -0.89 11.34 23.18
C LEU A 223 -1.23 9.83 23.25
N ASN A 224 -0.46 9.05 24.01
CA ASN A 224 -0.63 7.60 24.12
C ASN A 224 -0.61 6.86 22.76
N SER A 225 0.11 7.37 21.77
CA SER A 225 0.36 6.67 20.51
C SER A 225 1.60 5.77 20.57
N GLY A 226 1.68 4.81 19.65
CA GLY A 226 2.78 3.85 19.54
C GLY A 226 3.95 4.29 18.67
N VAL A 227 4.06 5.59 18.35
CA VAL A 227 4.97 6.10 17.32
C VAL A 227 6.40 5.76 17.68
N GLU A 228 7.15 5.17 16.75
CA GLU A 228 8.54 4.77 16.91
C GLU A 228 9.46 5.40 15.86
N THR A 229 8.91 5.71 14.69
CA THR A 229 9.65 6.26 13.54
C THR A 229 8.85 7.38 12.89
N ILE A 230 9.52 8.52 12.67
CA ILE A 230 8.96 9.66 11.96
C ILE A 230 9.86 10.00 10.78
N PHE A 231 9.29 10.06 9.59
CA PHE A 231 9.92 10.64 8.41
C PHE A 231 9.39 12.04 8.20
N ILE A 232 10.27 12.97 7.86
CA ILE A 232 9.90 14.29 7.39
C ILE A 232 10.23 14.35 5.92
N ASP A 233 9.20 14.46 5.08
CA ASP A 233 9.31 14.43 3.63
C ASP A 233 9.66 15.83 3.13
N SER A 234 10.92 16.21 3.34
CA SER A 234 11.54 17.39 2.74
C SER A 234 13.01 17.12 2.42
N SER A 235 13.44 17.58 1.24
CA SER A 235 14.86 17.59 0.85
C SER A 235 15.62 18.76 1.49
N ASN A 236 14.94 19.72 2.11
CA ASN A 236 15.56 20.85 2.78
C ASN A 236 15.82 20.53 4.27
N GLU A 237 17.08 20.54 4.68
CA GLU A 237 17.47 20.24 6.06
C GLU A 237 16.91 21.25 7.07
N GLU A 238 16.85 22.53 6.70
CA GLU A 238 16.30 23.59 7.56
C GLU A 238 14.81 23.33 7.83
N GLU A 239 14.08 22.85 6.82
CA GLU A 239 12.67 22.52 6.95
C GLU A 239 12.43 21.27 7.80
N ARG A 240 13.29 20.25 7.66
CA ARG A 240 13.25 19.10 8.58
C ARG A 240 13.49 19.52 10.02
N VAL A 241 14.43 20.44 10.27
CA VAL A 241 14.68 20.99 11.62
C VAL A 241 13.48 21.80 12.11
N ARG A 242 12.87 22.65 11.27
CA ARG A 242 11.67 23.42 11.59
C ARG A 242 10.53 22.50 12.04
N ILE A 243 10.21 21.49 11.24
CA ILE A 243 9.11 20.55 11.51
C ILE A 243 9.42 19.68 12.72
N THR A 244 10.68 19.26 12.91
CA THR A 244 11.11 18.55 14.12
C THR A 244 10.82 19.37 15.38
N ASN A 245 10.99 20.69 15.33
CA ASN A 245 10.71 21.56 16.47
C ASN A 245 9.22 21.69 16.81
N LEU A 246 8.33 21.43 15.84
CA LEU A 246 6.87 21.39 16.05
C LEU A 246 6.42 20.12 16.79
N LEU A 247 7.21 19.05 16.73
CA LEU A 247 6.85 17.78 17.37
C LEU A 247 6.89 17.88 18.90
N PRO A 248 6.03 17.11 19.60
CA PRO A 248 6.17 16.86 21.04
C PRO A 248 7.57 16.37 21.41
N ASN A 249 8.07 16.77 22.58
CA ASN A 249 9.46 16.52 22.99
C ASN A 249 9.83 15.03 23.02
N ASP A 250 8.88 14.15 23.36
CA ASP A 250 9.05 12.70 23.38
C ASP A 250 9.13 12.05 21.99
N LEU A 251 8.77 12.80 20.94
CA LEU A 251 8.79 12.34 19.55
C LEU A 251 9.97 12.87 18.74
N LYS A 252 10.61 13.98 19.15
CA LYS A 252 11.72 14.60 18.41
C LYS A 252 12.85 13.63 18.08
N ASP A 253 13.14 12.71 19.00
CA ASP A 253 14.24 11.74 18.83
C ASP A 253 13.89 10.53 17.96
N LYS A 254 12.62 10.41 17.58
CA LYS A 254 12.12 9.35 16.69
C LYS A 254 12.22 9.76 15.23
N VAL A 255 12.52 11.03 14.95
CA VAL A 255 12.72 11.53 13.60
C VAL A 255 13.99 10.94 13.00
N VAL A 256 13.87 10.43 11.78
CA VAL A 256 14.95 9.87 10.98
C VAL A 256 15.71 10.99 10.28
N MET A 257 17.04 10.86 10.17
CA MET A 257 17.91 11.85 9.51
C MET A 257 17.67 11.98 7.99
N PHE A 258 17.11 10.94 7.38
CA PHE A 258 16.75 10.88 5.97
C PHE A 258 15.26 11.15 5.78
N SER A 259 14.91 11.84 4.70
CA SER A 259 13.56 11.70 4.15
C SER A 259 13.35 10.28 3.63
N LYS A 260 12.09 9.87 3.47
CA LYS A 260 11.76 8.56 2.91
C LYS A 260 12.37 8.37 1.52
N SER A 261 12.31 9.40 0.69
CA SER A 261 12.88 9.42 -0.67
C SER A 261 14.40 9.29 -0.67
N GLU A 262 15.12 10.06 0.17
CA GLU A 262 16.58 9.98 0.30
C GLU A 262 17.04 8.59 0.72
N LEU A 263 16.33 7.98 1.69
CA LEU A 263 16.65 6.63 2.15
C LEU A 263 16.42 5.60 1.04
N LEU A 264 15.30 5.70 0.32
CA LEU A 264 14.99 4.82 -0.80
C LEU A 264 16.04 4.95 -1.92
N GLU A 265 16.48 6.16 -2.24
CA GLU A 265 17.51 6.42 -3.24
C GLU A 265 18.85 5.78 -2.84
N LEU A 266 19.34 6.04 -1.62
CA LEU A 266 20.55 5.44 -1.07
C LEU A 266 20.52 3.90 -1.15
N LEU A 267 19.41 3.29 -0.70
CA LEU A 267 19.26 1.84 -0.72
C LEU A 267 19.23 1.28 -2.14
N ASN A 268 18.55 1.97 -3.06
CA ASN A 268 18.48 1.58 -4.47
C ASN A 268 19.85 1.67 -5.15
N GLU A 269 20.60 2.74 -4.93
CA GLU A 269 21.95 2.91 -5.47
C GLU A 269 22.90 1.82 -4.98
N GLU A 270 22.92 1.58 -3.67
CA GLU A 270 23.82 0.60 -3.07
C GLU A 270 23.47 -0.84 -3.49
N LEU A 271 22.19 -1.19 -3.54
CA LEU A 271 21.76 -2.51 -4.01
C LEU A 271 22.00 -2.72 -5.52
N ARG A 272 21.94 -1.66 -6.34
CA ARG A 272 22.31 -1.74 -7.77
C ARG A 272 23.79 -2.06 -7.98
N ARG A 273 24.68 -1.70 -7.05
CA ARG A 273 26.10 -2.08 -7.12
C ARG A 273 26.30 -3.60 -7.13
N ILE A 274 25.46 -4.35 -6.40
CA ILE A 274 25.46 -5.82 -6.41
C ILE A 274 25.10 -6.34 -7.80
N ILE A 275 24.04 -5.78 -8.41
CA ILE A 275 23.56 -6.19 -9.75
C ILE A 275 24.65 -5.93 -10.80
N ASN A 276 25.39 -4.83 -10.67
CA ASN A 276 26.40 -4.42 -11.63
C ASN A 276 27.80 -5.02 -11.37
N ALA A 277 27.97 -5.83 -10.32
CA ALA A 277 29.23 -6.48 -10.00
C ALA A 277 29.32 -7.85 -10.70
N PRO A 278 30.30 -8.09 -11.60
CA PRO A 278 30.49 -9.41 -12.19
C PRO A 278 30.82 -10.47 -11.12
N GLU A 279 31.45 -10.09 -10.01
CA GLU A 279 31.79 -10.96 -8.87
C GLU A 279 30.56 -11.52 -8.16
N ALA A 280 29.45 -10.79 -8.18
CA ALA A 280 28.19 -11.25 -7.63
C ALA A 280 27.53 -12.34 -8.52
N ASN A 281 28.07 -12.58 -9.72
CA ASN A 281 27.62 -13.66 -10.59
C ASN A 281 28.17 -15.01 -10.07
N PRO A 282 27.32 -16.02 -9.81
CA PRO A 282 27.79 -17.35 -9.37
C PRO A 282 28.84 -17.98 -10.30
N LEU A 283 28.79 -17.68 -11.61
CA LEU A 283 29.75 -18.17 -12.60
C LEU A 283 31.14 -17.55 -12.42
N TYR A 284 31.25 -16.37 -11.83
CA TYR A 284 32.52 -15.66 -11.65
C TYR A 284 33.53 -16.47 -10.84
N SER A 285 33.09 -17.03 -9.70
CA SER A 285 33.93 -17.88 -8.84
C SER A 285 34.38 -19.19 -9.52
N LEU A 286 33.64 -19.62 -10.56
CA LEU A 286 33.89 -20.85 -11.30
C LEU A 286 34.82 -20.61 -12.50
N MET A 287 35.00 -19.35 -12.96
CA MET A 287 35.84 -19.00 -14.11
C MET A 287 37.28 -19.51 -13.99
N PRO A 288 38.00 -19.33 -12.85
CA PRO A 288 39.36 -19.82 -12.74
C PRO A 288 39.49 -21.35 -12.94
N ARG A 289 38.50 -22.12 -12.44
CA ARG A 289 38.47 -23.59 -12.61
C ARG A 289 38.14 -24.00 -14.05
N LEU A 290 37.26 -23.24 -14.72
CA LEU A 290 36.90 -23.51 -16.11
C LEU A 290 38.07 -23.18 -17.04
N VAL A 291 38.78 -22.06 -16.80
CA VAL A 291 39.99 -21.69 -17.55
C VAL A 291 41.09 -22.74 -17.42
N GLN A 292 41.26 -23.33 -16.23
CA GLN A 292 42.19 -24.46 -16.03
C GLN A 292 41.82 -25.72 -16.83
N ASN A 293 40.58 -25.84 -17.30
CA ASN A 293 40.10 -26.94 -18.14
C ASN A 293 39.92 -26.52 -19.62
N ASP A 294 40.70 -25.54 -20.09
CA ASP A 294 40.69 -25.00 -21.47
C ASP A 294 39.38 -24.30 -21.90
N PHE A 295 38.55 -23.85 -20.95
CA PHE A 295 37.39 -23.02 -21.28
C PHE A 295 37.78 -21.53 -21.37
N PRO A 296 37.29 -20.78 -22.36
CA PRO A 296 37.49 -19.33 -22.45
C PRO A 296 36.81 -18.60 -21.29
N GLU A 297 37.49 -17.58 -20.79
CA GLU A 297 36.95 -16.69 -19.78
C GLU A 297 35.75 -15.90 -20.33
N LEU A 298 34.67 -15.82 -19.57
CA LEU A 298 33.50 -15.02 -19.94
C LEU A 298 33.79 -13.54 -19.70
N PRO A 299 33.52 -12.64 -20.67
CA PRO A 299 33.69 -11.21 -20.46
C PRO A 299 32.83 -10.72 -19.30
N ASN A 300 33.39 -9.87 -18.43
CA ASN A 300 32.67 -9.26 -17.31
C ASN A 300 31.37 -8.58 -17.74
N GLU A 301 31.34 -7.93 -18.92
CA GLU A 301 30.14 -7.31 -19.49
C GLU A 301 28.99 -8.30 -19.66
N LEU A 302 29.30 -9.55 -20.03
CA LEU A 302 28.30 -10.59 -20.21
C LEU A 302 27.78 -11.08 -18.86
N LEU A 303 28.67 -11.25 -17.87
CA LEU A 303 28.30 -11.63 -16.51
C LEU A 303 27.36 -10.58 -15.88
N VAL A 304 27.67 -9.30 -16.06
CA VAL A 304 26.82 -8.18 -15.61
C VAL A 304 25.47 -8.17 -16.33
N LYS A 305 25.43 -8.40 -17.66
CA LYS A 305 24.15 -8.49 -18.39
C LYS A 305 23.28 -9.66 -17.94
N ILE A 306 23.88 -10.73 -17.42
CA ILE A 306 23.17 -11.93 -16.95
C ILE A 306 22.66 -11.76 -15.51
N ASN A 307 23.33 -10.96 -14.67
CA ASN A 307 22.98 -10.76 -13.26
C ASN A 307 21.49 -10.42 -13.01
N PRO A 308 20.84 -9.52 -13.78
CA PRO A 308 19.40 -9.26 -13.62
C PRO A 308 18.50 -10.47 -13.88
N PHE A 309 18.93 -11.39 -14.76
CA PHE A 309 18.17 -12.55 -15.23
C PHE A 309 18.40 -13.83 -14.41
N LEU A 310 19.46 -13.89 -13.60
CA LEU A 310 19.68 -14.96 -12.62
C LEU A 310 18.71 -14.92 -11.43
N ASN A 311 17.70 -14.06 -11.56
CA ASN A 311 16.50 -13.91 -10.76
C ASN A 311 16.71 -13.05 -9.52
N ARG A 312 15.65 -12.33 -9.15
CA ARG A 312 15.53 -11.37 -8.03
C ARG A 312 15.79 -11.98 -6.64
N ASN A 313 16.30 -13.20 -6.59
CA ASN A 313 16.63 -14.03 -5.44
C ASN A 313 18.08 -14.54 -5.49
N THR A 314 19.03 -13.79 -6.05
CA THR A 314 20.44 -14.09 -5.76
C THR A 314 20.60 -14.06 -4.25
N ASP A 315 21.16 -15.15 -3.71
CA ASP A 315 21.36 -15.33 -2.27
C ASP A 315 22.12 -14.13 -1.68
N CYS A 316 23.08 -13.57 -2.43
CA CYS A 316 23.74 -12.32 -2.06
C CYS A 316 22.76 -11.12 -1.97
N TYR A 317 22.02 -10.77 -3.03
CA TYR A 317 21.10 -9.62 -3.00
C TYR A 317 20.09 -9.73 -1.84
N GLN A 318 19.50 -10.92 -1.64
CA GLN A 318 18.54 -11.14 -0.56
C GLN A 318 19.19 -11.12 0.83
N LYS A 319 20.40 -11.67 1.00
CA LYS A 319 21.19 -11.55 2.23
C LYS A 319 21.52 -10.10 2.55
N ALA A 320 21.95 -9.32 1.55
CA ALA A 320 22.24 -7.91 1.71
C ALA A 320 20.98 -7.13 2.10
N LEU A 321 19.87 -7.31 1.37
CA LEU A 321 18.58 -6.68 1.68
C LEU A 321 18.10 -7.04 3.10
N ALA A 322 18.20 -8.32 3.50
CA ALA A 322 17.82 -8.79 4.83
C ALA A 322 18.74 -8.27 5.94
N ALA A 323 20.03 -8.06 5.66
CA ALA A 323 20.97 -7.45 6.59
C ALA A 323 20.71 -5.95 6.73
N ILE A 324 20.48 -5.24 5.63
CA ILE A 324 20.11 -3.83 5.58
C ILE A 324 18.83 -3.58 6.40
N LYS A 325 17.81 -4.44 6.26
CA LYS A 325 16.56 -4.41 7.05
C LYS A 325 16.77 -4.37 8.56
N LYS A 326 17.89 -4.90 9.05
CA LYS A 326 18.21 -4.98 10.47
C LYS A 326 19.07 -3.81 10.95
N VAL A 327 19.56 -2.97 10.04
CA VAL A 327 20.35 -1.79 10.41
C VAL A 327 19.41 -0.73 10.99
N PRO A 328 19.62 -0.29 12.23
CA PRO A 328 18.77 0.73 12.84
C PRO A 328 18.90 2.06 12.09
N LEU A 329 17.78 2.69 11.80
CA LEU A 329 17.74 4.00 11.13
C LEU A 329 18.42 5.07 11.99
N PRO A 330 19.22 5.97 11.39
CA PRO A 330 19.88 7.04 12.13
C PRO A 330 18.85 8.09 12.54
N ARG A 331 18.74 8.30 13.85
CA ARG A 331 17.88 9.33 14.44
C ARG A 331 18.58 10.69 14.48
N ILE A 332 17.82 11.78 14.61
CA ILE A 332 18.37 13.14 14.67
C ILE A 332 19.49 13.31 15.71
N ARG A 333 19.39 12.67 16.88
CA ARG A 333 20.44 12.71 17.92
C ARG A 333 21.81 12.22 17.47
N ALA A 334 21.86 11.35 16.46
CA ALA A 334 23.11 10.81 15.94
C ALA A 334 23.87 11.83 15.07
N GLY A 335 23.17 12.84 14.56
CA GLY A 335 23.69 13.90 13.70
C GLY A 335 24.36 13.38 12.43
N GLU A 336 25.14 14.25 11.78
CA GLU A 336 25.87 13.95 10.55
C GLU A 336 26.82 12.75 10.66
N LYS A 337 27.39 12.54 11.86
CA LYS A 337 28.21 11.35 12.10
C LYS A 337 27.37 10.08 12.01
N GLY A 338 26.21 10.05 12.66
CA GLY A 338 25.30 8.90 12.60
C GLY A 338 24.76 8.61 11.21
N LYS A 339 24.51 9.67 10.42
CA LYS A 339 24.14 9.55 9.00
C LYS A 339 25.24 8.84 8.19
N ARG A 340 26.49 9.32 8.30
CA ARG A 340 27.65 8.68 7.67
C ARG A 340 27.89 7.25 8.16
N ASP A 341 27.81 7.01 9.47
CA ASP A 341 27.97 5.67 10.06
C ASP A 341 26.92 4.68 9.54
N TYR A 342 25.70 5.15 9.26
CA TYR A 342 24.65 4.35 8.64
C TYR A 342 25.00 4.03 7.18
N GLU A 343 25.32 5.03 6.37
CA GLU A 343 25.74 4.84 4.97
C GLU A 343 26.93 3.87 4.84
N ASP A 344 27.94 4.02 5.68
CA ASP A 344 29.12 3.17 5.70
C ASP A 344 28.78 1.71 6.07
N LYS A 345 27.82 1.50 6.98
CA LYS A 345 27.31 0.15 7.30
C LYS A 345 26.59 -0.48 6.11
N ILE A 346 25.74 0.28 5.41
CA ILE A 346 25.05 -0.20 4.21
C ILE A 346 26.07 -0.56 3.13
N LYS A 347 27.01 0.33 2.84
CA LYS A 347 28.12 0.11 1.90
C LYS A 347 28.93 -1.13 2.27
N LYS A 348 29.24 -1.32 3.55
CA LYS A 348 29.96 -2.49 4.04
C LYS A 348 29.17 -3.79 3.79
N ILE A 349 27.88 -3.82 4.10
CA ILE A 349 27.03 -5.00 3.85
C ILE A 349 27.05 -5.36 2.35
N VAL A 350 26.91 -4.36 1.48
CA VAL A 350 26.96 -4.55 0.03
C VAL A 350 28.33 -5.04 -0.42
N ASN A 351 29.42 -4.43 0.05
CA ASN A 351 30.78 -4.83 -0.29
C ASN A 351 31.10 -6.26 0.17
N ASP A 352 30.74 -6.61 1.41
CA ASP A 352 30.94 -7.95 1.97
C ASP A 352 30.18 -9.00 1.13
N CYS A 353 29.02 -8.62 0.59
CA CYS A 353 28.23 -9.47 -0.31
C CYS A 353 28.89 -9.68 -1.68
N ILE A 354 29.41 -8.61 -2.28
CA ILE A 354 30.11 -8.66 -3.57
C ILE A 354 31.40 -9.50 -3.45
N MET A 355 32.15 -9.34 -2.36
CA MET A 355 33.46 -9.97 -2.18
C MET A 355 33.39 -11.42 -1.68
N ASN A 356 32.40 -11.77 -0.85
CA ASN A 356 32.28 -13.10 -0.23
C ASN A 356 31.15 -13.94 -0.84
N GLY A 357 30.83 -13.75 -2.12
CA GLY A 357 29.85 -14.57 -2.83
C GLY A 357 30.30 -16.04 -2.85
N GLU A 358 29.92 -16.81 -1.83
CA GLU A 358 30.12 -18.25 -1.83
C GLU A 358 29.33 -18.85 -3.01
N PRO A 359 29.92 -19.77 -3.79
CA PRO A 359 29.18 -20.49 -4.80
C PRO A 359 28.05 -21.24 -4.11
N SER A 360 26.81 -20.81 -4.28
CA SER A 360 25.68 -21.59 -3.78
C SER A 360 25.71 -22.93 -4.51
N GLU A 361 25.91 -24.03 -3.77
CA GLU A 361 25.62 -25.40 -4.23
C GLU A 361 24.10 -25.59 -4.40
N SER A 362 23.40 -24.67 -5.05
CA SER A 362 22.01 -24.89 -5.42
C SER A 362 21.98 -25.68 -6.72
N ASP A 363 21.23 -26.79 -6.71
CA ASP A 363 20.99 -27.69 -7.85
C ASP A 363 20.57 -26.96 -9.14
N SER A 364 20.10 -25.71 -9.02
CA SER A 364 19.68 -24.81 -10.10
C SER A 364 20.79 -24.50 -11.11
N TYR A 365 22.06 -24.47 -10.69
CA TYR A 365 23.20 -24.18 -11.57
C TYR A 365 23.89 -25.43 -12.09
N SER A 366 23.55 -26.61 -11.57
CA SER A 366 24.10 -27.89 -12.06
C SER A 366 23.78 -28.09 -13.54
N PHE A 367 22.61 -27.63 -14.00
CA PHE A 367 22.21 -27.66 -15.40
C PHE A 367 23.08 -26.74 -16.26
N PHE A 368 23.34 -25.51 -15.82
CA PHE A 368 24.22 -24.56 -16.51
C PHE A 368 25.65 -25.08 -16.61
N LEU A 369 26.17 -25.64 -15.52
CA LEU A 369 27.50 -26.27 -15.47
C LEU A 369 27.57 -27.50 -16.37
N LYS A 370 26.53 -28.34 -16.41
CA LYS A 370 26.43 -29.49 -17.33
C LYS A 370 26.35 -29.06 -18.81
N ALA A 371 25.63 -27.97 -19.11
CA ALA A 371 25.49 -27.45 -20.48
C ALA A 371 26.79 -26.80 -20.98
N LEU A 372 27.50 -26.05 -20.13
CA LEU A 372 28.81 -25.49 -20.47
C LEU A 372 29.83 -26.61 -20.70
N THR A 373 29.91 -27.58 -19.77
CA THR A 373 30.85 -28.70 -19.87
C THR A 373 30.59 -29.61 -21.07
N ALA A 374 29.32 -29.87 -21.41
CA ALA A 374 28.95 -30.66 -22.59
C ALA A 374 29.28 -29.96 -23.93
N THR A 375 29.29 -28.62 -23.98
CA THR A 375 29.52 -27.87 -25.22
C THR A 375 31.00 -27.60 -25.51
N ALA A 376 31.84 -27.48 -24.48
CA ALA A 376 33.29 -27.41 -24.67
C ALA A 376 33.92 -28.73 -25.12
N ALA A 377 33.35 -29.88 -24.75
CA ALA A 377 33.79 -31.18 -25.25
C ALA A 377 33.65 -31.34 -26.78
N VAL A 378 32.85 -30.46 -27.43
CA VAL A 378 32.56 -30.49 -28.87
C VAL A 378 33.10 -29.24 -29.60
N GLY A 379 33.92 -28.41 -28.93
CA GLY A 379 34.51 -27.20 -29.53
C GLY A 379 33.53 -26.07 -29.89
N GLY A 380 32.28 -26.14 -29.40
CA GLY A 380 31.18 -25.28 -29.82
C GLY A 380 30.82 -24.17 -28.83
N LEU A 381 31.80 -23.40 -28.33
CA LEU A 381 31.56 -22.43 -27.26
C LEU A 381 30.53 -21.34 -27.62
N ALA A 382 30.51 -20.92 -28.89
CA ALA A 382 29.57 -19.92 -29.40
C ALA A 382 28.11 -20.42 -29.38
N LEU A 383 27.89 -21.73 -29.64
CA LEU A 383 26.57 -22.36 -29.59
C LEU A 383 26.11 -22.56 -28.13
N GLY A 384 27.04 -22.91 -27.23
CA GLY A 384 26.76 -23.00 -25.79
C GLY A 384 26.36 -21.65 -25.19
N LEU A 385 27.09 -20.58 -25.54
CA LEU A 385 26.78 -19.21 -25.14
C LEU A 385 25.48 -18.68 -25.75
N ALA A 386 25.19 -18.98 -27.02
CA ALA A 386 23.94 -18.61 -27.67
C ALA A 386 22.74 -19.34 -27.06
N ALA A 387 22.88 -20.62 -26.70
CA ALA A 387 21.88 -21.38 -25.96
C ALA A 387 21.66 -20.83 -24.53
N LEU A 388 22.75 -20.42 -23.86
CA LEU A 388 22.72 -19.79 -22.54
C LEU A 388 21.95 -18.46 -22.55
N LEU A 389 22.27 -17.59 -23.51
CA LEU A 389 21.61 -16.29 -23.72
C LEU A 389 20.14 -16.45 -24.09
N THR A 390 19.78 -17.43 -24.92
CA THR A 390 18.39 -17.66 -25.33
C THR A 390 17.54 -18.22 -24.19
N VAL A 391 18.08 -19.12 -23.36
CA VAL A 391 17.36 -19.63 -22.17
C VAL A 391 17.18 -18.53 -21.10
N LEU A 392 18.20 -17.70 -20.88
CA LEU A 392 18.17 -16.61 -19.88
C LEU A 392 17.26 -15.46 -20.29
N VAL A 393 17.20 -15.11 -21.58
CA VAL A 393 16.33 -14.03 -22.10
C VAL A 393 14.87 -14.48 -22.22
N ALA A 394 14.59 -15.77 -22.42
CA ALA A 394 13.23 -16.28 -22.60
C ALA A 394 12.51 -16.67 -21.29
N GLY A 395 13.20 -16.67 -20.14
CA GLY A 395 12.60 -17.02 -18.84
C GLY A 395 12.03 -18.45 -18.75
N ALA A 396 12.48 -19.36 -19.61
CA ALA A 396 11.90 -20.69 -19.73
C ALA A 396 12.55 -21.70 -18.76
N ILE A 397 11.71 -22.46 -18.04
CA ILE A 397 12.10 -23.66 -17.30
C ILE A 397 12.35 -24.78 -18.33
N PRO A 398 13.54 -25.43 -18.37
CA PRO A 398 13.75 -26.53 -19.29
C PRO A 398 13.05 -27.79 -18.76
N LEU A 399 11.97 -28.22 -19.42
CA LEU A 399 11.52 -29.59 -19.33
C LEU A 399 12.47 -30.46 -20.17
N ALA A 400 13.36 -31.18 -19.50
CA ALA A 400 14.17 -32.31 -20.00
C ALA A 400 14.78 -32.18 -21.42
N ALA A 401 16.08 -31.87 -21.50
CA ALA A 401 16.84 -32.00 -22.74
C ALA A 401 17.65 -33.32 -22.74
N THR A 402 17.26 -34.27 -23.59
CA THR A 402 18.10 -35.43 -23.94
C THR A 402 18.99 -35.06 -25.13
N LEU A 403 20.30 -34.91 -24.91
CA LEU A 403 21.30 -34.87 -25.97
C LEU A 403 21.64 -36.31 -26.41
N THR A 404 21.19 -36.72 -27.59
CA THR A 404 21.74 -37.89 -28.28
C THR A 404 22.90 -37.44 -29.17
N VAL A 405 24.13 -37.68 -28.73
CA VAL A 405 25.33 -37.52 -29.57
C VAL A 405 25.52 -38.81 -30.37
N ALA A 406 25.16 -38.79 -31.65
CA ALA A 406 25.57 -39.81 -32.61
C ALA A 406 26.85 -39.32 -33.31
N GLY A 407 27.98 -39.99 -33.07
CA GLY A 407 29.24 -39.68 -33.71
C GLY A 407 29.25 -40.11 -35.17
N ALA A 408 29.68 -39.22 -36.08
CA ALA A 408 30.50 -39.55 -37.24
C ALA A 408 30.94 -38.27 -37.97
N ALA A 409 32.13 -38.36 -38.55
CA ALA A 409 32.92 -37.39 -39.30
C ALA A 409 32.20 -36.45 -40.30
N CYS A 410 32.92 -35.36 -40.59
CA CYS A 410 32.87 -34.47 -41.76
C CYS A 410 31.93 -33.24 -41.73
N LEU A 411 32.58 -32.06 -41.78
CA LEU A 411 32.19 -30.80 -42.42
C LEU A 411 30.72 -30.69 -42.87
N GLY A 412 29.90 -30.00 -42.08
CA GLY A 412 28.54 -29.64 -42.48
C GLY A 412 27.83 -28.84 -41.39
N VAL A 413 27.37 -27.65 -41.73
CA VAL A 413 26.61 -26.73 -40.88
C VAL A 413 25.38 -27.45 -40.32
N ALA A 414 25.35 -27.74 -39.02
CA ALA A 414 24.18 -28.31 -38.35
C ALA A 414 23.25 -27.18 -37.90
N ALA A 415 22.19 -26.95 -38.69
CA ALA A 415 21.07 -26.10 -38.32
C ALA A 415 20.19 -26.82 -37.29
N GLY A 416 20.29 -26.45 -36.02
CA GLY A 416 19.36 -26.88 -34.97
C GLY A 416 18.19 -25.91 -34.87
N THR A 417 16.96 -26.38 -35.11
CA THR A 417 15.73 -25.60 -34.94
C THR A 417 15.29 -25.67 -33.47
N PHE A 418 15.35 -24.55 -32.77
CA PHE A 418 14.78 -24.40 -31.42
C PHE A 418 13.39 -23.76 -31.53
N PHE A 419 12.35 -24.45 -31.07
CA PHE A 419 11.02 -23.86 -30.93
C PHE A 419 10.89 -23.22 -29.54
N TYR A 420 10.73 -21.88 -29.49
CA TYR A 420 10.37 -21.15 -28.28
C TYR A 420 9.21 -20.18 -28.57
N HIS A 421 8.21 -20.15 -27.68
CA HIS A 421 7.16 -19.14 -27.69
C HIS A 421 7.64 -17.89 -26.96
N SER A 422 7.62 -16.74 -27.64
CA SER A 422 8.06 -15.45 -27.12
C SER A 422 6.96 -14.76 -26.30
N GLY A 423 7.22 -14.55 -25.01
CA GLY A 423 6.53 -13.56 -24.19
C GLY A 423 7.48 -12.40 -23.93
N ILE A 424 7.34 -11.29 -24.65
CA ILE A 424 8.12 -10.07 -24.43
C ILE A 424 7.61 -9.42 -23.14
N ALA A 425 8.32 -9.57 -22.02
CA ALA A 425 8.09 -8.79 -20.82
C ALA A 425 8.79 -7.42 -20.99
N LYS A 426 8.01 -6.34 -20.85
CA LYS A 426 8.50 -4.95 -20.84
C LYS A 426 9.57 -4.77 -19.77
N GLU A 427 10.55 -3.89 -20.03
CA GLU A 427 11.46 -3.33 -19.02
C GLU A 427 10.64 -2.73 -17.87
N GLU A 428 10.39 -3.55 -16.84
CA GLU A 428 9.90 -3.03 -15.58
C GLU A 428 11.07 -2.40 -14.83
N SER A 429 10.90 -1.14 -14.46
CA SER A 429 11.73 -0.47 -13.47
C SER A 429 11.97 -1.41 -12.28
N ILE A 430 13.20 -1.40 -11.76
CA ILE A 430 13.57 -2.17 -10.56
C ILE A 430 12.67 -1.68 -9.41
N LYS A 431 11.52 -2.31 -9.23
CA LYS A 431 10.71 -2.21 -8.02
C LYS A 431 11.44 -3.02 -6.97
N VAL A 432 12.41 -2.40 -6.30
CA VAL A 432 12.81 -2.86 -4.97
C VAL A 432 11.51 -2.93 -4.17
N PRO A 433 11.19 -4.05 -3.51
CA PRO A 433 10.05 -4.08 -2.62
C PRO A 433 10.26 -2.94 -1.61
N CYS A 434 9.45 -1.88 -1.70
CA CYS A 434 9.29 -0.90 -0.63
C CYS A 434 9.27 -1.70 0.64
N LEU A 435 10.18 -1.42 1.56
CA LEU A 435 10.69 -2.35 2.57
C LEU A 435 9.63 -2.66 3.66
N ASN A 436 8.49 -3.21 3.25
CA ASN A 436 7.19 -3.49 3.88
C ASN A 436 6.59 -2.50 4.90
N SER A 437 7.32 -1.48 5.32
CA SER A 437 6.90 -0.36 6.18
C SER A 437 8.05 0.65 6.31
N LEU A 438 8.70 1.00 5.18
CA LEU A 438 9.57 2.18 5.07
C LEU A 438 8.84 3.18 4.18
#